data_AF-A0A661GLW6-F1
#
_entry.id   AF-A0A661GLW6-F1
#
_cell.length_a   1.000
_cell.length_b   1.000
_cell.length_c   1.000
_cell.angle_alpha   90.00
_cell.angle_beta   90.00
_cell.angle_gamma   90.00
#
_symmetry.space_group_name_H-M   'P 1'
#
loop_
_entity.id
_entity.type
_entity.pdbx_description
1 polymer ?
#
loop_
_entity_poly.entity_id
_entity_poly.type
_entity_poly.pdbx_seq_one_letter_code
_entity_poly.pdbx_strand_id
1 'polypeptide(L)'
;MPGRRDPDRHPTSFPHGYCRMNIASLVIHTRPDDRDQIAGQLLTLPGVEIHATTDDGRLVVTVENDVSQVAADTLTAIHETQGVISAAITFQYSDDESET
;
A
#
# COMPACT_ATOMS: atom_id res chain seq x y z
N MET A 1 45.77 36.00 13.95
CA MET A 1 45.18 36.07 12.60
C MET A 1 44.18 34.90 12.51
N PRO A 2 42.87 35.18 12.34
CA PRO A 2 41.78 34.22 12.59
C PRO A 2 41.57 33.26 11.42
N GLY A 3 41.06 32.06 11.76
CA GLY A 3 40.87 30.91 10.88
C GLY A 3 40.09 31.23 9.61
N ARG A 4 40.62 30.71 8.49
CA ARG A 4 39.93 30.70 7.19
C ARG A 4 38.64 29.93 7.35
N ARG A 5 37.52 30.59 7.08
CA ARG A 5 36.19 30.00 6.96
C ARG A 5 36.20 28.99 5.81
N ASP A 6 35.88 27.74 6.11
CA ASP A 6 35.40 26.76 5.15
C ASP A 6 34.21 27.36 4.36
N PRO A 7 34.29 27.44 3.03
CA PRO A 7 33.17 27.85 2.17
C PRO A 7 32.22 26.68 1.82
N ASP A 8 32.53 25.44 2.20
CA ASP A 8 31.82 24.23 1.73
C ASP A 8 30.75 23.68 2.69
N ARG A 9 30.17 24.51 3.57
CA ARG A 9 28.92 24.12 4.24
C ARG A 9 27.78 24.20 3.25
N HIS A 10 27.50 23.10 2.55
CA HIS A 10 26.18 22.84 1.97
C HIS A 10 25.13 22.84 3.09
N PRO A 11 24.13 23.75 3.07
CA PRO A 11 22.97 23.65 3.92
C PRO A 11 21.75 23.31 3.04
N THR A 12 21.68 22.09 2.55
CA THR A 12 20.45 21.55 1.95
C THR A 12 20.21 20.13 2.44
N SER A 13 20.22 19.96 3.76
CA SER A 13 19.43 18.89 4.37
C SER A 13 18.01 19.41 4.48
N PHE A 14 17.29 19.36 3.36
CA PHE A 14 15.84 19.36 3.41
C PHE A 14 15.46 17.96 3.89
N PRO A 15 14.77 17.79 5.03
CA PRO A 15 14.09 16.54 5.29
C PRO A 15 12.94 16.47 4.29
N HIS A 16 13.23 15.99 3.08
CA HIS A 16 12.17 15.45 2.23
C HIS A 16 11.68 14.19 2.94
N GLY A 17 10.78 14.41 3.90
CA GLY A 17 9.67 13.49 4.12
C GLY A 17 8.86 13.47 2.83
N TYR A 18 9.39 12.83 1.80
CA TYR A 18 8.58 12.29 0.73
C TYR A 18 7.73 11.23 1.42
N CYS A 19 6.52 11.62 1.84
CA CYS A 19 5.46 10.68 2.14
C CYS A 19 5.12 10.03 0.80
N ARG A 20 5.93 9.02 0.50
CA ARG A 20 5.96 8.31 -0.75
C ARG A 20 4.63 7.55 -0.82
N MET A 21 3.76 7.97 -1.72
CA MET A 21 2.39 7.44 -1.81
C MET A 21 2.41 6.10 -2.52
N ASN A 22 1.75 5.10 -1.95
CA ASN A 22 1.58 3.78 -2.55
C ASN A 22 0.10 3.54 -2.84
N ILE A 23 -0.23 3.32 -4.10
CA ILE A 23 -1.60 2.96 -4.52
C ILE A 23 -1.53 1.55 -5.10
N ALA A 24 -2.23 0.60 -4.50
CA ALA A 24 -2.29 -0.77 -4.99
C ALA A 24 -3.74 -1.20 -5.22
N SER A 25 -4.03 -1.72 -6.40
CA SER A 25 -5.30 -2.40 -6.69
C SER A 25 -5.09 -3.89 -6.57
N LEU A 26 -5.88 -4.54 -5.72
CA LEU A 26 -5.86 -5.97 -5.47
C LEU A 26 -7.20 -6.60 -5.84
N VAL A 27 -7.12 -7.81 -6.36
CA VAL A 27 -8.28 -8.68 -6.54
C VAL A 27 -8.14 -9.81 -5.54
N ILE A 28 -9.12 -9.93 -4.67
CA ILE A 28 -9.18 -10.93 -3.63
C ILE A 28 -10.27 -11.92 -4.01
N HIS A 29 -9.94 -13.18 -4.03
CA HIS A 29 -10.86 -14.28 -4.21
C HIS A 29 -11.06 -14.94 -2.86
N THR A 30 -12.27 -14.88 -2.34
CA THR A 30 -12.68 -15.46 -1.06
C THR A 30 -13.77 -16.49 -1.30
N ARG A 31 -14.06 -17.27 -0.27
CA ARG A 31 -15.29 -18.05 -0.24
C ARG A 31 -16.49 -17.09 -0.24
N PRO A 32 -17.58 -17.42 -0.93
CA PRO A 32 -18.78 -16.60 -0.93
C PRO A 32 -19.40 -16.48 0.48
N ASP A 33 -19.21 -17.51 1.32
CA ASP A 33 -19.67 -17.54 2.73
C ASP A 33 -18.93 -16.51 3.61
N ASP A 34 -17.63 -16.32 3.37
CA ASP A 34 -16.77 -15.39 4.13
C ASP A 34 -16.67 -13.99 3.49
N ARG A 35 -17.31 -13.78 2.32
CA ARG A 35 -17.19 -12.54 1.52
C ARG A 35 -17.54 -11.30 2.33
N ASP A 36 -18.68 -11.33 3.01
CA ASP A 36 -19.20 -10.18 3.76
C ASP A 36 -18.31 -9.84 4.95
N GLN A 37 -17.83 -10.88 5.65
CA GLN A 37 -16.89 -10.74 6.76
C GLN A 37 -15.55 -10.16 6.30
N ILE A 38 -15.00 -10.64 5.18
CA ILE A 38 -13.73 -10.15 4.65
C ILE A 38 -13.89 -8.74 4.09
N ALA A 39 -14.98 -8.45 3.37
CA ALA A 39 -15.30 -7.10 2.91
C ALA A 39 -15.40 -6.11 4.08
N GLY A 40 -16.09 -6.50 5.16
CA GLY A 40 -16.20 -5.70 6.37
C GLY A 40 -14.83 -5.42 7.00
N GLN A 41 -13.98 -6.44 7.14
CA GLN A 41 -12.62 -6.27 7.65
C GLN A 41 -11.77 -5.35 6.76
N LEU A 42 -11.85 -5.52 5.44
CA LEU A 42 -11.13 -4.68 4.50
C LEU A 42 -11.56 -3.21 4.59
N LEU A 43 -12.86 -2.94 4.72
CA LEU A 43 -13.39 -1.58 4.91
C LEU A 43 -12.98 -0.93 6.25
N THR A 44 -12.51 -1.71 7.23
CA THR A 44 -11.95 -1.15 8.47
C THR A 44 -10.51 -0.69 8.32
N LEU A 45 -9.82 -1.12 7.26
CA LEU A 45 -8.45 -0.71 6.99
C LEU A 45 -8.46 0.70 6.39
N PRO A 46 -7.63 1.63 6.90
CA PRO A 46 -7.53 2.98 6.37
C PRO A 46 -6.99 2.93 4.94
N GLY A 47 -7.63 3.65 4.03
CA GLY A 47 -7.23 3.71 2.62
C GLY A 47 -7.74 2.57 1.75
N VAL A 48 -8.54 1.64 2.28
CA VAL A 48 -9.10 0.54 1.50
C VAL A 48 -10.49 0.90 0.99
N GLU A 49 -10.66 0.81 -0.33
CA GLU A 49 -11.94 1.00 -1.03
C GLU A 49 -12.31 -0.24 -1.82
N ILE A 50 -13.53 -0.74 -1.64
CA ILE A 50 -14.06 -1.89 -2.39
C ILE A 50 -14.83 -1.36 -3.60
N HIS A 51 -14.32 -1.58 -4.82
CA HIS A 51 -14.98 -1.15 -6.04
C HIS A 51 -16.01 -2.16 -6.57
N ALA A 52 -15.74 -3.47 -6.38
CA ALA A 52 -16.63 -4.51 -6.90
C ALA A 52 -16.61 -5.75 -6.02
N THR A 53 -17.77 -6.41 -5.90
CA THR A 53 -17.90 -7.74 -5.33
C THR A 53 -18.76 -8.60 -6.25
N THR A 54 -18.39 -9.86 -6.45
CA THR A 54 -19.19 -10.83 -7.20
C THR A 54 -19.77 -11.90 -6.29
N ASP A 55 -20.83 -12.56 -6.75
CA ASP A 55 -21.43 -13.72 -6.07
C ASP A 55 -20.50 -14.93 -6.04
N ASP A 56 -19.56 -14.99 -6.98
CA ASP A 56 -18.49 -16.00 -7.06
C ASP A 56 -17.43 -15.83 -5.96
N GLY A 57 -17.50 -14.77 -5.14
CA GLY A 57 -16.56 -14.51 -4.06
C GLY A 57 -15.33 -13.69 -4.46
N ARG A 58 -15.36 -12.96 -5.59
CA ARG A 58 -14.26 -12.03 -5.94
C ARG A 58 -14.57 -10.64 -5.44
N LEU A 59 -13.56 -9.98 -4.89
CA LEU A 59 -13.59 -8.60 -4.44
C LEU A 59 -12.47 -7.83 -5.14
N VAL A 60 -12.82 -6.70 -5.75
CA VAL A 60 -11.87 -5.76 -6.31
C VAL A 60 -11.72 -4.64 -5.29
N VAL A 61 -10.51 -4.49 -4.76
CA VAL A 61 -10.18 -3.49 -3.75
C VAL A 61 -9.03 -2.62 -4.20
N THR A 62 -9.12 -1.33 -3.93
CA THR A 62 -8.03 -0.38 -4.07
C THR A 62 -7.57 -0.02 -2.67
N VAL A 63 -6.26 0.05 -2.48
CA VAL A 63 -5.61 0.33 -1.22
C VAL A 63 -4.69 1.52 -1.44
N GLU A 64 -4.98 2.63 -0.76
CA GLU A 64 -4.21 3.86 -0.73
C GLU A 64 -3.53 3.95 0.65
N ASN A 65 -2.25 3.59 0.73
CA ASN A 65 -1.52 3.59 2.00
C ASN A 65 -0.19 4.34 1.90
N ASP A 66 0.27 4.84 3.05
CA ASP A 66 1.64 5.28 3.23
C ASP A 66 2.61 4.11 2.98
N VAL A 67 3.73 4.39 2.29
CA VAL A 67 4.75 3.41 1.83
C VAL A 67 5.27 2.43 2.88
N SER A 68 5.04 2.69 4.17
CA SER A 68 5.46 1.82 5.27
C SER A 68 4.80 0.44 5.24
N GLN A 69 3.57 0.32 4.71
CA GLN A 69 2.90 -0.96 4.50
C GLN A 69 3.14 -1.39 3.05
N VAL A 70 4.10 -2.30 2.85
CA VAL A 70 4.42 -2.86 1.54
C VAL A 70 3.19 -3.62 1.06
N ALA A 71 2.73 -3.39 -0.19
CA ALA A 71 1.58 -4.10 -0.74
C ALA A 71 1.71 -5.64 -0.66
N ALA A 72 2.94 -6.16 -0.62
CA ALA A 72 3.24 -7.56 -0.38
C ALA A 72 2.90 -8.04 1.05
N ASP A 73 3.07 -7.19 2.07
CA ASP A 73 2.68 -7.48 3.45
C ASP A 73 1.15 -7.50 3.58
N THR A 74 0.48 -6.51 2.98
CA THR A 74 -0.99 -6.50 2.86
C THR A 74 -1.49 -7.73 2.10
N LEU A 75 -0.84 -8.10 1.00
CA LEU A 75 -1.16 -9.31 0.24
C LEU A 75 -0.99 -10.56 1.10
N THR A 76 0.08 -10.66 1.88
CA THR A 76 0.35 -11.78 2.79
C THR A 76 -0.70 -11.86 3.89
N ALA A 77 -1.02 -10.74 4.56
CA ALA A 77 -2.05 -10.67 5.59
C ALA A 77 -3.43 -11.06 5.04
N ILE A 78 -3.77 -10.62 3.82
CA ILE A 78 -4.99 -11.06 3.14
C ILE A 78 -4.92 -12.56 2.84
N HIS A 79 -3.80 -13.07 2.33
CA HIS A 79 -3.63 -14.50 2.06
C HIS A 79 -3.75 -15.37 3.33
N GLU A 80 -3.32 -14.86 4.49
CA GLU A 80 -3.43 -15.53 5.78
C GLU A 80 -4.83 -15.41 6.40
N THR A 81 -5.70 -14.57 5.86
CA THR A 81 -7.08 -14.44 6.33
C THR A 81 -7.88 -15.71 5.99
N GLN A 82 -8.44 -16.35 7.02
CA GLN A 82 -9.30 -17.51 6.83
C GLN A 82 -10.48 -17.18 5.93
N GLY A 83 -10.68 -17.99 4.89
CA GLY A 83 -11.72 -17.78 3.87
C GLY A 83 -11.20 -17.17 2.56
N VAL A 84 -9.97 -16.65 2.53
CA VAL A 84 -9.32 -16.22 1.28
C VAL A 84 -8.80 -17.45 0.52
N ILE A 85 -9.21 -17.57 -0.74
CA ILE A 85 -8.78 -18.61 -1.67
C ILE A 85 -7.49 -18.16 -2.37
N SER A 86 -7.45 -16.90 -2.78
CA SER A 86 -6.28 -16.29 -3.42
C SER A 86 -6.40 -14.77 -3.39
N ALA A 87 -5.29 -14.05 -3.32
CA ALA A 87 -5.26 -12.62 -3.57
C ALA A 87 -4.16 -12.30 -4.58
N ALA A 88 -4.39 -11.31 -5.43
CA ALA A 88 -3.43 -10.88 -6.44
C ALA A 88 -3.47 -9.36 -6.63
N ILE A 89 -2.30 -8.74 -6.65
CA ILE A 89 -2.17 -7.32 -7.00
C ILE A 89 -2.31 -7.20 -8.52
N THR A 90 -3.32 -6.46 -8.96
CA THR A 90 -3.57 -6.16 -10.38
C THR A 90 -2.83 -4.89 -10.82
N PHE A 91 -2.70 -3.92 -9.91
CA PHE A 91 -2.02 -2.68 -10.19
C PHE A 91 -1.27 -2.23 -8.94
N GLN A 92 -0.07 -1.67 -9.12
CA GLN A 92 0.67 -1.04 -8.05
C GLN A 92 1.39 0.18 -8.62
N TYR A 93 1.18 1.31 -7.98
CA TYR A 93 1.92 2.52 -8.18
C TYR A 93 2.69 2.82 -6.90
N SER A 94 4.00 2.84 -7.02
CA SER A 94 4.91 3.23 -5.96
C SER A 94 5.69 4.42 -6.49
N ASP A 95 5.61 5.56 -5.82
CA ASP A 95 6.40 6.75 -6.18
C ASP A 95 7.89 6.52 -5.84
N ASP A 96 8.60 5.62 -6.54
CA ASP A 96 10.07 5.54 -6.43
C ASP A 96 10.66 6.72 -7.21
N GLU A 97 11.02 7.79 -6.52
CA GLU A 97 11.96 8.76 -7.06
C GLU A 97 13.33 8.07 -7.21
N SER A 98 13.46 7.25 -8.25
CA SER A 98 14.74 6.81 -8.80
C SER A 98 15.34 8.02 -9.53
N GLU A 99 16.02 8.90 -8.82
CA GLU A 99 16.85 9.93 -9.47
C GLU A 99 18.07 9.23 -10.14
N THR A 100 18.28 9.53 -11.42
CA THR A 100 19.48 9.18 -12.21
C THR A 100 20.55 10.24 -12.03
#